data_AF-A0A348WPJ0-F1
#
_entry.id   AF-A0A348WPJ0-F1
#
_cell.length_a   1.000
_cell.length_b   1.000
_cell.length_c   1.000
_cell.angle_alpha   90.00
_cell.angle_beta   90.00
_cell.angle_gamma   90.00
#
_symmetry.space_group_name_H-M   'P 1'
#
loop_
_entity.id
_entity.type
_entity.pdbx_description
1 polymer ?
#
loop_
_entity_poly.entity_id
_entity_poly.type
_entity_poly.pdbx_seq_one_letter_code
_entity_poly.pdbx_strand_id
1 'polypeptide(L)'
;GFASEIIRQEILQLKEKGIPVIASMSSVAASGGYWIAAEADEIWAAPTTITGSIGVFGLVMTLEDSAAAIGVHSDSVSTTEIESLNTLEGISDSQARILQRSTENFYQFFITMVAEARNMTPEAVDDVAQGRIWTGRQALERGLVDNLGDFDDAIQAAAKRADLNDYTVNTITQDLSPQQQFFANLMGQTSLSWPFVSNEQNWLIRNVRHVVSESQALQNFNDPKNIYTYCALCVQPR
;
A
#
# COMPACT_ATOMS: atom_id res chain seq x y z
N GLY A 1 5.65 7.58 0.30
CA GLY A 1 6.39 8.63 1.02
C GLY A 1 6.53 9.87 0.17
N PHE A 2 7.58 9.97 -0.64
CA PHE A 2 7.90 11.17 -1.42
C PHE A 2 6.74 11.76 -2.25
N ALA A 3 6.06 10.96 -3.07
CA ALA A 3 4.93 11.43 -3.87
C ALA A 3 3.77 11.96 -3.00
N SER A 4 3.46 11.28 -1.90
CA SER A 4 2.46 11.74 -0.92
C SER A 4 2.86 13.07 -0.29
N GLU A 5 4.14 13.26 0.01
CA GLU A 5 4.64 14.50 0.59
C GLU A 5 4.55 15.68 -0.39
N ILE A 6 4.82 15.48 -1.69
CA ILE A 6 4.62 16.52 -2.69
C ILE A 6 3.16 17.00 -2.69
N ILE A 7 2.20 16.07 -2.69
CA ILE A 7 0.77 16.41 -2.68
C ILE A 7 0.40 17.10 -1.36
N ARG A 8 0.93 16.63 -0.22
CA ARG A 8 0.72 17.25 1.10
C ARG A 8 1.20 18.70 1.11
N GLN A 9 2.37 18.99 0.54
CA GLN A 9 2.91 20.36 0.47
C GLN A 9 2.02 21.29 -0.37
N GLU A 10 1.41 20.81 -1.45
CA GLU A 10 0.46 21.60 -2.24
C GLU A 10 -0.84 21.87 -1.46
N ILE A 11 -1.31 20.91 -0.66
CA ILE A 11 -2.45 21.13 0.25
C ILE A 11 -2.14 22.24 1.27
N LEU A 12 -0.94 22.22 1.86
CA LEU A 12 -0.51 23.27 2.78
C LEU A 12 -0.50 24.64 2.10
N GLN A 13 0.04 24.74 0.88
CA GLN A 13 0.04 25.99 0.10
C GLN A 13 -1.37 26.50 -0.24
N LEU A 14 -2.34 25.60 -0.47
CA LEU A 14 -3.74 25.99 -0.67
C LEU A 14 -4.35 26.57 0.61
N LYS A 15 -4.09 25.93 1.75
CA LYS A 15 -4.56 26.38 3.07
C LYS A 15 -3.94 27.72 3.46
N GLU A 16 -2.67 27.96 3.16
CA GLU A 16 -2.01 29.27 3.36
C GLU A 16 -2.68 30.40 2.56
N LYS A 17 -3.28 30.08 1.41
CA LYS A 17 -4.06 31.03 0.60
C LYS A 17 -5.50 31.20 1.10
N GLY A 18 -5.87 30.56 2.20
CA GLY A 18 -7.22 30.59 2.78
C GLY A 18 -8.24 29.77 1.99
N ILE A 19 -7.80 28.84 1.13
CA ILE A 19 -8.71 27.94 0.39
C ILE A 19 -8.98 26.71 1.27
N PRO A 20 -10.23 26.45 1.69
CA PRO A 20 -10.55 25.26 2.48
C PRO A 20 -10.33 23.97 1.68
N VAL A 21 -9.73 22.97 2.32
CA VAL A 21 -9.46 21.65 1.71
C VAL A 21 -10.17 20.56 2.48
N ILE A 22 -11.17 19.92 1.86
CA ILE A 22 -11.90 18.80 2.46
C ILE A 22 -11.47 17.48 1.81
N ALA A 23 -11.10 16.48 2.61
CA ALA A 23 -10.80 15.14 2.13
C ALA A 23 -12.04 14.25 2.20
N SER A 24 -12.41 13.62 1.08
CA SER A 24 -13.47 12.62 1.01
C SER A 24 -12.87 11.25 0.71
N MET A 25 -12.87 10.36 1.70
CA MET A 25 -12.36 9.00 1.57
C MET A 25 -13.47 8.07 1.07
N SER A 26 -13.26 7.48 -0.10
CA SER A 26 -14.16 6.47 -0.68
C SER A 26 -13.85 5.08 -0.10
N SER A 27 -13.62 4.04 -0.92
CA SER A 27 -13.37 2.67 -0.45
C SER A 27 -12.08 2.53 0.36
N VAL A 28 -10.98 3.16 -0.07
CA VAL A 28 -9.67 3.06 0.58
C VAL A 28 -8.95 4.41 0.57
N ALA A 29 -8.41 4.80 1.71
CA ALA A 29 -7.50 5.94 1.87
C ALA A 29 -6.54 5.66 3.05
N ALA A 30 -5.60 4.76 2.84
CA ALA A 30 -4.68 4.27 3.88
C ALA A 30 -3.21 4.55 3.50
N SER A 31 -2.31 4.52 4.48
CA SER A 31 -0.87 4.77 4.32
C SER A 31 -0.61 6.11 3.61
N GLY A 32 -0.02 6.11 2.40
CA GLY A 32 0.21 7.33 1.62
C GLY A 32 -1.05 8.11 1.25
N GLY A 33 -2.24 7.48 1.23
CA GLY A 33 -3.52 8.18 1.06
C GLY A 33 -3.92 8.95 2.32
N TYR A 34 -3.73 8.33 3.49
CA TYR A 34 -3.96 9.00 4.78
C TYR A 34 -2.95 10.12 5.02
N TRP A 35 -1.69 9.93 4.60
CA TRP A 35 -0.64 10.96 4.63
C TRP A 35 -1.09 12.28 4.00
N ILE A 36 -1.75 12.19 2.85
CA ILE A 36 -2.26 13.35 2.11
C ILE A 36 -3.48 13.94 2.83
N ALA A 37 -4.42 13.07 3.20
CA ALA A 37 -5.69 13.49 3.79
C ALA A 37 -5.55 14.09 5.19
N ALA A 38 -4.52 13.72 5.96
CA ALA A 38 -4.32 14.18 7.33
C ALA A 38 -4.26 15.71 7.44
N GLU A 39 -3.72 16.40 6.43
CA GLU A 39 -3.63 17.86 6.38
C GLU A 39 -4.92 18.57 5.95
N ALA A 40 -5.94 17.84 5.53
CA ALA A 40 -7.22 18.44 5.18
C ALA A 40 -7.81 19.18 6.40
N ASP A 41 -8.55 20.24 6.10
CA ASP A 41 -9.33 20.99 7.08
C ASP A 41 -10.41 20.15 7.76
N GLU A 42 -10.89 19.13 7.05
CA GLU A 42 -11.87 18.16 7.50
C GLU A 42 -11.75 16.88 6.66
N ILE A 43 -11.90 15.72 7.30
CA ILE A 43 -11.82 14.40 6.69
C ILE A 43 -13.15 13.68 6.86
N TRP A 44 -13.78 13.38 5.73
CA TRP A 44 -15.00 12.59 5.62
C TRP A 44 -14.67 11.18 5.15
N ALA A 45 -15.31 10.17 5.72
CA ALA A 45 -15.17 8.79 5.29
C ALA A 45 -16.50 8.04 5.35
N ALA A 46 -16.73 7.10 4.43
CA ALA A 46 -17.84 6.18 4.58
C ALA A 46 -17.60 5.26 5.79
N PRO A 47 -18.65 4.76 6.48
CA PRO A 47 -18.49 3.88 7.64
C PRO A 47 -17.62 2.63 7.34
N THR A 48 -17.64 2.17 6.09
CA THR A 48 -16.91 0.99 5.60
C THR A 48 -15.58 1.30 4.90
N THR A 49 -15.20 2.58 4.78
CA THR A 49 -13.90 2.99 4.23
C THR A 49 -12.77 2.30 4.97
N ILE A 50 -11.75 1.81 4.26
CA ILE A 50 -10.51 1.33 4.85
C ILE A 50 -9.50 2.47 4.88
N THR A 51 -9.11 2.90 6.07
CA THR A 51 -8.17 4.01 6.30
C THR A 51 -7.14 3.64 7.37
N GLY A 52 -6.35 4.61 7.83
CA GLY A 52 -5.22 4.39 8.73
C GLY A 52 -4.02 3.84 7.96
N SER A 53 -3.51 2.68 8.38
CA SER A 53 -2.24 2.11 7.90
C SER A 53 -1.09 3.11 8.01
N ILE A 54 -1.08 3.89 9.10
CA ILE A 54 0.00 4.82 9.43
C ILE A 54 1.21 3.95 9.80
N GLY A 55 2.13 3.80 8.86
CA GLY A 55 3.22 2.84 8.93
C GLY A 55 4.13 2.92 7.72
N VAL A 56 5.36 2.44 7.89
CA VAL A 56 6.40 2.43 6.86
C VAL A 56 7.01 1.03 6.81
N PHE A 57 7.17 0.49 5.61
CA PHE A 57 7.94 -0.72 5.39
C PHE A 57 8.82 -0.55 4.15
N GLY A 58 9.96 -1.24 4.15
CA GLY A 58 10.84 -1.38 3.00
C GLY A 58 11.03 -2.86 2.68
N LEU A 59 11.08 -3.18 1.40
CA LEU A 59 11.39 -4.54 0.93
C LEU A 59 12.60 -4.46 0.01
N VAL A 60 13.62 -5.26 0.32
CA VAL A 60 14.77 -5.48 -0.54
C VAL A 60 14.78 -6.97 -0.88
N MET A 61 14.77 -7.27 -2.18
CA MET A 61 14.85 -8.64 -2.68
C MET A 61 16.27 -8.90 -3.16
N THR A 62 16.88 -9.95 -2.65
CA THR A 62 18.20 -10.43 -3.08
C THR A 62 18.04 -11.80 -3.76
N LEU A 63 18.93 -12.10 -4.69
CA LEU A 63 18.92 -13.26 -5.57
C LEU A 63 20.26 -14.02 -5.52
N GLU A 64 21.09 -13.77 -4.52
CA GLU A 64 22.43 -14.32 -4.33
C GLU A 64 22.40 -15.86 -4.35
N ASP A 65 21.49 -16.49 -3.62
CA ASP A 65 21.38 -17.94 -3.56
C ASP A 65 20.81 -18.53 -4.86
N SER A 66 19.89 -17.81 -5.49
CA SER A 66 19.30 -18.20 -6.78
C SER A 66 20.33 -18.13 -7.91
N ALA A 67 21.16 -17.09 -7.91
CA ALA A 67 22.26 -16.91 -8.84
C ALA A 67 23.37 -17.96 -8.61
N ALA A 68 23.74 -18.20 -7.35
CA ALA A 68 24.72 -19.22 -6.99
C ALA A 68 24.28 -20.63 -7.45
N ALA A 69 22.99 -20.95 -7.36
CA ALA A 69 22.44 -22.23 -7.81
C ALA A 69 22.64 -22.50 -9.32
N ILE A 70 22.77 -21.46 -10.14
CA ILE A 70 23.05 -21.56 -11.58
C ILE A 70 24.52 -21.25 -11.94
N GLY A 71 25.39 -21.17 -10.93
CA GLY A 71 26.82 -20.93 -11.09
C GLY A 71 27.20 -19.47 -11.37
N VAL A 72 26.30 -18.51 -11.10
CA VAL A 72 26.57 -17.08 -11.21
C VAL A 72 26.93 -16.54 -9.83
N HIS A 73 28.07 -15.85 -9.73
CA HIS A 73 28.54 -15.21 -8.51
C HIS A 73 28.84 -13.73 -8.77
N SER A 74 28.62 -12.90 -7.76
CA SER A 74 28.95 -11.48 -7.74
C SER A 74 29.93 -11.22 -6.60
N ASP A 75 30.90 -10.36 -6.85
CA ASP A 75 31.83 -9.84 -5.84
C ASP A 75 32.06 -8.35 -6.13
N SER A 76 32.00 -7.53 -5.09
CA SER A 76 32.08 -6.07 -5.18
C SER A 76 33.38 -5.56 -4.56
N VAL A 77 33.96 -4.54 -5.18
CA VAL A 77 35.05 -3.76 -4.57
C VAL A 77 34.60 -2.30 -4.48
N SER A 78 34.63 -1.75 -3.28
CA SER A 78 34.16 -0.39 -2.99
C SER A 78 35.24 0.44 -2.32
N THR A 79 35.24 1.74 -2.60
CA THR A 79 36.07 2.73 -1.90
C THR A 79 35.46 3.17 -0.56
N THR A 80 34.20 2.81 -0.29
CA THR A 80 33.46 3.17 0.93
C THR A 80 32.83 1.94 1.57
N GLU A 81 32.71 1.95 2.91
CA GLU A 81 32.02 0.90 3.69
C GLU A 81 30.50 0.84 3.43
N ILE A 82 29.94 1.91 2.86
CA ILE A 82 28.55 1.96 2.40
C ILE A 82 28.59 1.83 0.89
N GLU A 83 28.46 0.61 0.41
CA GLU A 83 28.32 0.30 -1.01
C GLU A 83 26.84 0.33 -1.43
N SER A 84 26.59 0.52 -2.72
CA SER A 84 25.25 0.42 -3.29
C SER A 84 24.68 -0.98 -3.11
N LEU A 85 23.37 -1.08 -2.86
CA LEU A 85 22.68 -2.38 -2.85
C LEU A 85 22.86 -3.08 -4.20
N ASN A 86 23.30 -4.33 -4.16
CA ASN A 86 23.40 -5.21 -5.30
C ASN A 86 22.43 -6.38 -5.09
N THR A 87 21.52 -6.60 -6.04
CA THR A 87 20.52 -7.67 -5.92
C THR A 87 21.12 -9.07 -6.01
N LEU A 88 22.36 -9.20 -6.51
CA LEU A 88 23.08 -10.48 -6.57
C LEU A 88 23.95 -10.72 -5.34
N GLU A 89 23.95 -9.79 -4.39
CA GLU A 89 24.61 -9.90 -3.09
C GLU A 89 23.57 -9.80 -1.97
N GLY A 90 23.85 -10.45 -0.85
CA GLY A 90 23.03 -10.32 0.35
C GLY A 90 23.14 -8.92 0.95
N ILE A 91 22.17 -8.54 1.79
CA ILE A 91 22.23 -7.27 2.53
C ILE A 91 23.23 -7.41 3.67
N SER A 92 24.27 -6.57 3.69
CA SER A 92 25.23 -6.54 4.79
C SER A 92 24.63 -5.92 6.06
N ASP A 93 25.21 -6.21 7.22
CA ASP A 93 24.76 -5.65 8.50
C ASP A 93 24.78 -4.11 8.53
N SER A 94 25.74 -3.47 7.85
CA SER A 94 25.80 -2.01 7.76
C SER A 94 24.65 -1.45 6.93
N GLN A 95 24.35 -2.06 5.78
CA GLN A 95 23.23 -1.70 4.92
C GLN A 95 21.89 -1.93 5.64
N ALA A 96 21.71 -3.08 6.30
CA ALA A 96 20.51 -3.39 7.07
C ALA A 96 20.25 -2.34 8.17
N ARG A 97 21.28 -1.93 8.92
CA ARG A 97 21.16 -0.87 9.93
C ARG A 97 20.77 0.48 9.33
N ILE A 98 21.30 0.83 8.16
CA ILE A 98 20.96 2.09 7.48
C ILE A 98 19.50 2.07 7.02
N LEU A 99 19.06 0.99 6.37
CA LEU A 99 17.68 0.82 5.91
C LEU A 99 16.69 0.83 7.07
N GLN A 100 17.02 0.16 8.17
CA GLN A 100 16.21 0.13 9.38
C GLN A 100 16.08 1.53 10.00
N ARG A 101 17.19 2.25 10.19
CA ARG A 101 17.16 3.64 10.70
C ARG A 101 16.38 4.58 9.78
N SER A 102 16.51 4.41 8.47
CA SER A 102 15.74 5.20 7.50
C SER A 102 14.24 4.96 7.65
N THR A 103 13.84 3.69 7.83
CA THR A 103 12.44 3.29 8.06
C THR A 103 11.90 3.88 9.36
N GLU A 104 12.67 3.77 10.46
CA GLU A 104 12.32 4.33 11.77
C GLU A 104 12.14 5.85 11.70
N ASN A 105 13.10 6.56 11.08
CA ASN A 105 13.02 8.01 10.91
C ASN A 105 11.78 8.42 10.11
N PHE A 106 11.47 7.69 9.03
CA PHE A 106 10.30 8.01 8.21
C PHE A 106 8.98 7.71 8.94
N TYR A 107 8.94 6.67 9.78
CA TYR A 107 7.78 6.38 10.63
C TYR A 107 7.56 7.46 11.69
N GLN A 108 8.63 7.90 12.36
CA GLN A 108 8.56 9.01 13.33
C GLN A 108 8.07 10.30 12.67
N PHE A 109 8.56 10.60 11.46
CA PHE A 109 8.06 11.76 10.70
C PHE A 109 6.57 11.64 10.37
N PHE A 110 6.09 10.44 10.00
CA PHE A 110 4.66 10.22 9.74
C PHE A 110 3.82 10.47 11.01
N ILE A 111 4.23 9.91 12.15
CA ILE A 111 3.53 10.11 13.42
C ILE A 111 3.46 11.59 13.76
N THR A 112 4.59 12.29 13.75
CA THR A 112 4.66 13.71 14.11
C THR A 112 3.79 14.57 13.21
N MET A 113 3.83 14.33 11.89
CA MET A 113 2.99 15.05 10.94
C MET A 113 1.50 14.83 11.22
N VAL A 114 1.08 13.59 11.44
CA VAL A 114 -0.33 13.29 11.77
C VAL A 114 -0.72 13.92 13.11
N ALA A 115 0.17 13.90 14.09
CA ALA A 115 -0.05 14.49 15.41
C ALA A 115 -0.32 15.99 15.29
N GLU A 116 0.51 16.71 14.53
CA GLU A 116 0.33 18.14 14.24
C GLU A 116 -0.99 18.41 13.50
N ALA A 117 -1.23 17.70 12.40
CA ALA A 117 -2.38 17.94 11.53
C ALA A 117 -3.72 17.61 12.19
N ARG A 118 -3.74 16.61 13.09
CA ARG A 118 -4.95 16.11 13.74
C ARG A 118 -5.08 16.56 15.20
N ASN A 119 -4.18 17.44 15.65
CA ASN A 119 -4.14 17.96 17.02
C ASN A 119 -4.13 16.83 18.08
N MET A 120 -3.31 15.81 17.83
CA MET A 120 -3.06 14.66 18.71
C MET A 120 -1.63 14.74 19.24
N THR A 121 -1.30 14.00 20.30
CA THR A 121 0.12 13.81 20.66
C THR A 121 0.73 12.71 19.78
N PRO A 122 2.05 12.72 19.53
CA PRO A 122 2.73 11.63 18.83
C PRO A 122 2.45 10.26 19.43
N GLU A 123 2.36 10.15 20.76
CA GLU A 123 2.05 8.90 21.46
C GLU A 123 0.62 8.43 21.17
N ALA A 124 -0.35 9.35 21.18
CA ALA A 124 -1.74 9.03 20.84
C ALA A 124 -1.89 8.58 19.38
N VAL A 125 -1.10 9.15 18.46
CA VAL A 125 -1.04 8.69 17.08
C VAL A 125 -0.39 7.32 16.99
N ASP A 126 0.72 7.08 17.69
CA ASP A 126 1.39 5.77 17.70
C ASP A 126 0.47 4.65 18.22
N ASP A 127 -0.30 4.93 19.26
CA ASP A 127 -1.30 4.03 19.87
C ASP A 127 -2.39 3.58 18.89
N VAL A 128 -2.66 4.35 17.83
CA VAL A 128 -3.60 4.00 16.76
C VAL A 128 -2.92 3.73 15.40
N ALA A 129 -1.60 3.89 15.32
CA ALA A 129 -0.79 3.65 14.12
C ALA A 129 -0.24 2.21 14.10
N GLN A 130 1.08 2.02 13.98
CA GLN A 130 1.75 0.70 13.91
C GLN A 130 1.32 -0.11 12.67
N GLY A 131 1.00 0.56 11.57
CA GLY A 131 0.57 -0.06 10.32
C GLY A 131 -0.85 -0.67 10.35
N ARG A 132 -1.61 -0.49 11.44
CA ARG A 132 -2.98 -1.02 11.55
C ARG A 132 -3.95 -0.27 10.64
N ILE A 133 -4.85 -1.01 10.01
CA ILE A 133 -5.97 -0.45 9.26
C ILE A 133 -7.19 -0.28 10.16
N TRP A 134 -8.01 0.72 9.83
CA TRP A 134 -9.27 1.00 10.51
C TRP A 134 -10.39 1.16 9.50
N THR A 135 -11.59 0.75 9.88
CA THR A 135 -12.81 1.17 9.17
C THR A 135 -13.06 2.66 9.41
N GLY A 136 -13.81 3.34 8.54
CA GLY A 136 -14.16 4.75 8.73
C GLY A 136 -14.82 5.01 10.08
N ARG A 137 -15.70 4.10 10.54
CA ARG A 137 -16.30 4.18 11.89
C ARG A 137 -15.24 4.11 13.00
N GLN A 138 -14.33 3.15 12.92
CA GLN A 138 -13.25 3.01 13.91
C GLN A 138 -12.28 4.20 13.87
N ALA A 139 -12.03 4.76 12.68
CA ALA A 139 -11.19 5.92 12.50
C ALA A 139 -11.80 7.16 13.15
N LEU A 140 -13.13 7.33 13.06
CA LEU A 140 -13.84 8.43 13.71
C LEU A 140 -13.72 8.33 15.23
N GLU A 141 -13.96 7.14 15.80
CA GLU A 141 -13.79 6.87 17.24
C GLU A 141 -12.37 7.17 17.75
N ARG A 142 -11.37 7.14 16.85
CA ARG A 142 -9.95 7.35 17.14
C ARG A 142 -9.45 8.76 16.79
N GLY A 143 -10.32 9.64 16.29
CA GLY A 143 -9.93 11.00 15.87
C GLY A 143 -9.15 11.08 14.55
N LEU A 144 -9.04 9.98 13.80
CA LEU A 144 -8.33 9.93 12.52
C LEU A 144 -9.18 10.51 11.37
N VAL A 145 -10.51 10.53 11.52
CA VAL A 145 -11.42 11.24 10.60
C VAL A 145 -12.37 12.11 11.42
N ASP A 146 -12.94 13.13 10.78
CA ASP A 146 -13.82 14.11 11.44
C ASP A 146 -15.28 13.69 11.37
N ASN A 147 -15.71 13.15 10.22
CA ASN A 147 -17.12 12.84 9.97
C ASN A 147 -17.31 11.56 9.15
N LEU A 148 -18.48 10.96 9.31
CA LEU A 148 -18.95 9.88 8.45
C LEU A 148 -19.92 10.43 7.42
N GLY A 149 -19.73 10.08 6.16
CA GLY A 149 -20.58 10.50 5.06
C GLY A 149 -20.05 10.06 3.71
N ASP A 150 -20.59 10.64 2.66
CA ASP A 150 -20.18 10.40 1.28
C ASP A 150 -19.56 11.65 0.63
N PHE A 151 -19.43 11.59 -0.70
CA PHE A 151 -18.81 12.66 -1.46
C PHE A 151 -19.66 13.94 -1.49
N ASP A 152 -20.99 13.81 -1.50
CA ASP A 152 -21.90 14.97 -1.52
C ASP A 152 -21.87 15.69 -0.16
N ASP A 153 -21.74 14.95 0.94
CA ASP A 153 -21.53 15.53 2.27
C ASP A 153 -20.23 16.35 2.33
N ALA A 154 -19.14 15.83 1.77
CA ALA A 154 -17.86 16.53 1.72
C ALA A 154 -17.91 17.81 0.86
N ILE A 155 -18.65 17.81 -0.26
CA ILE A 155 -18.89 19.01 -1.07
C ILE A 155 -19.65 20.07 -0.26
N GLN A 156 -20.69 19.66 0.46
CA GLN A 156 -21.46 20.57 1.30
C GLN A 156 -20.61 21.15 2.43
N ALA A 157 -19.75 20.34 3.05
CA ALA A 157 -18.79 20.80 4.05
C ALA A 157 -17.82 21.84 3.48
N ALA A 158 -17.30 21.62 2.26
CA ALA A 158 -16.42 22.56 1.58
C ALA A 158 -17.12 23.89 1.30
N ALA A 159 -18.33 23.85 0.73
CA ALA A 159 -19.12 25.06 0.44
C ALA A 159 -19.44 25.84 1.73
N LYS A 160 -19.84 25.15 2.79
CA LYS A 160 -20.11 25.75 4.10
C LYS A 160 -18.86 26.41 4.70
N ARG A 161 -17.71 25.75 4.62
CA ARG A 161 -16.44 26.28 5.16
C ARG A 161 -15.92 27.47 4.35
N ALA A 162 -16.27 27.54 3.07
CA ALA A 162 -15.98 28.66 2.18
C ALA A 162 -17.05 29.78 2.19
N ASP A 163 -18.10 29.66 3.02
CA ASP A 163 -19.24 30.58 3.07
C ASP A 163 -19.94 30.79 1.70
N LEU A 164 -20.09 29.70 0.94
CA LEU A 164 -20.71 29.69 -0.39
C LEU A 164 -22.15 29.18 -0.32
N ASN A 165 -23.09 30.00 -0.78
CA ASN A 165 -24.52 29.65 -0.89
C ASN A 165 -24.92 29.22 -2.31
N ASP A 166 -24.21 29.70 -3.32
CA ASP A 166 -24.40 29.35 -4.73
C ASP A 166 -23.02 28.96 -5.30
N TYR A 167 -22.91 27.73 -5.78
CA TYR A 167 -21.65 27.16 -6.25
C TYR A 167 -21.89 26.12 -7.34
N THR A 168 -20.85 25.87 -8.12
CA THR A 168 -20.81 24.78 -9.10
C THR A 168 -19.65 23.85 -8.77
N VAL A 169 -19.86 22.56 -8.97
CA VAL A 169 -18.84 21.53 -8.73
C VAL A 169 -18.18 21.20 -10.05
N ASN A 170 -16.90 21.54 -10.18
CA ASN A 170 -16.09 21.21 -11.34
C ASN A 170 -15.10 20.11 -10.98
N THR A 171 -15.19 18.96 -11.66
CA THR A 171 -14.23 17.88 -11.51
C THR A 171 -13.01 18.17 -12.37
N ILE A 172 -11.85 18.30 -11.74
CA ILE A 172 -10.57 18.47 -12.45
C ILE A 172 -9.95 17.09 -12.67
N THR A 173 -9.87 16.66 -13.92
CA THR A 173 -9.17 15.43 -14.32
C THR A 173 -7.90 15.78 -15.09
N GLN A 174 -6.78 15.16 -14.73
CA GLN A 174 -5.62 15.13 -15.61
C GLN A 174 -5.74 13.94 -16.55
N ASP A 175 -5.79 14.21 -17.86
CA ASP A 175 -5.67 13.15 -18.85
C ASP A 175 -4.28 12.53 -18.74
N LEU A 176 -4.24 11.23 -18.45
CA LEU A 176 -2.99 10.49 -18.43
C LEU A 176 -2.38 10.51 -19.84
N SER A 177 -1.08 10.78 -19.94
CA SER A 177 -0.36 10.63 -21.20
C SER A 177 -0.44 9.18 -21.69
N PRO A 178 -0.25 8.89 -22.99
CA PRO A 178 -0.29 7.52 -23.50
C PRO A 178 0.65 6.55 -22.77
N GLN A 179 1.82 7.03 -22.34
CA GLN A 179 2.77 6.24 -21.54
C GLN A 179 2.22 5.98 -20.13
N GLN A 180 1.63 6.98 -19.49
CA GLN A 180 1.02 6.84 -18.17
C GLN A 180 -0.20 5.92 -18.21
N GLN A 181 -1.02 5.98 -19.27
CA GLN A 181 -2.14 5.05 -19.47
C GLN A 181 -1.64 3.61 -19.60
N PHE A 182 -0.56 3.37 -20.36
CA PHE A 182 0.04 2.05 -20.46
C PHE A 182 0.50 1.51 -19.11
N PHE A 183 1.24 2.31 -18.33
CA PHE A 183 1.70 1.93 -16.99
C PHE A 183 0.53 1.74 -15.99
N ALA A 184 -0.46 2.62 -16.03
CA ALA A 184 -1.65 2.52 -15.18
C ALA A 184 -2.44 1.24 -15.49
N ASN A 185 -2.56 0.86 -16.76
CA ASN A 185 -3.19 -0.40 -17.17
C ASN A 185 -2.36 -1.62 -16.74
N LEU A 186 -1.03 -1.54 -16.81
CA LEU A 186 -0.13 -2.61 -16.33
C LEU A 186 -0.24 -2.81 -14.81
N MET A 187 -0.27 -1.72 -14.04
CA MET A 187 -0.33 -1.75 -12.57
C MET A 187 -1.76 -1.98 -12.04
N GLY A 188 -2.78 -1.46 -12.71
CA GLY A 188 -4.20 -1.57 -12.34
C GLY A 188 -4.79 -2.96 -12.55
N GLN A 189 -4.10 -3.84 -13.28
CA GLN A 189 -4.44 -5.26 -13.38
C GLN A 189 -4.02 -6.09 -12.16
N THR A 190 -3.55 -5.46 -11.07
CA THR A 190 -3.24 -6.15 -9.82
C THR A 190 -4.51 -6.49 -9.01
N SER A 191 -5.33 -7.40 -9.55
CA SER A 191 -5.91 -8.43 -8.68
C SER A 191 -4.76 -9.24 -8.08
N LEU A 192 -4.86 -9.66 -6.82
CA LEU A 192 -3.90 -10.53 -6.13
C LEU A 192 -3.80 -11.91 -6.80
N SER A 193 -3.24 -11.96 -8.00
CA SER A 193 -2.89 -13.13 -8.77
C SER A 193 -1.40 -13.02 -9.06
N TRP A 194 -0.61 -13.78 -8.31
CA TRP A 194 0.85 -13.85 -8.40
C TRP A 194 1.33 -13.80 -9.88
N PRO A 195 2.18 -12.83 -10.26
CA PRO A 195 2.63 -12.65 -11.64
C PRO A 195 3.65 -13.71 -12.11
N PHE A 196 3.99 -14.70 -11.28
CA PHE A 196 4.97 -15.74 -11.62
C PHE A 196 4.38 -16.97 -12.33
N VAL A 197 3.06 -17.09 -12.48
CA VAL A 197 2.43 -18.33 -13.00
C VAL A 197 1.89 -18.20 -14.43
N SER A 198 1.77 -17.00 -15.00
CA SER A 198 1.10 -16.81 -16.30
C SER A 198 2.02 -16.85 -17.53
N ASN A 199 3.35 -16.89 -17.36
CA ASN A 199 4.24 -16.88 -18.52
C ASN A 199 4.49 -18.30 -19.07
N GLU A 200 3.65 -18.72 -20.02
CA GLU A 200 3.72 -20.03 -20.70
C GLU A 200 5.04 -20.29 -21.46
N GLN A 201 5.89 -19.28 -21.64
CA GLN A 201 7.12 -19.38 -22.43
C GLN A 201 8.38 -19.67 -21.61
N ASN A 202 8.31 -19.71 -20.27
CA ASN A 202 9.50 -19.89 -19.45
C ASN A 202 9.79 -21.38 -19.18
N TRP A 203 10.90 -21.89 -19.74
CA TRP A 203 11.34 -23.28 -19.60
C TRP A 203 11.55 -23.71 -18.13
N LEU A 204 11.86 -22.77 -17.24
CA LEU A 204 12.03 -22.99 -15.80
C LEU A 204 10.72 -23.41 -15.10
N ILE A 205 9.57 -22.94 -15.59
CA ILE A 205 8.25 -23.24 -14.99
C ILE A 205 7.77 -24.65 -15.34
N ARG A 206 8.35 -25.28 -16.38
CA ARG A 206 7.94 -26.62 -16.85
C ARG A 206 8.20 -27.71 -15.80
N ASN A 207 9.22 -27.54 -14.95
CA ASN A 207 9.59 -28.51 -13.92
C ASN A 207 8.86 -28.31 -12.58
N VAL A 208 8.23 -27.15 -12.36
CA VAL A 208 7.45 -26.86 -11.15
C VAL A 208 6.00 -27.38 -11.26
N ARG A 209 5.54 -27.71 -12.47
CA ARG A 209 4.17 -28.21 -12.71
C ARG A 209 3.84 -29.51 -11.98
N HIS A 210 4.81 -30.38 -11.70
CA HIS A 210 4.53 -31.64 -10.99
C HIS A 210 4.08 -31.42 -9.55
N VAL A 211 4.48 -30.31 -8.92
CA VAL A 211 4.07 -29.99 -7.54
C VAL A 211 2.74 -29.22 -7.53
N VAL A 212 2.47 -28.40 -8.56
CA VAL A 212 1.23 -27.60 -8.64
C VAL A 212 0.04 -28.43 -9.13
N SER A 213 0.25 -29.45 -9.98
CA SER A 213 -0.84 -30.32 -10.47
C SER A 213 -1.45 -31.20 -9.38
N GLU A 214 -0.76 -31.42 -8.26
CA GLU A 214 -1.32 -32.15 -7.11
C GLU A 214 -2.25 -31.26 -6.26
N SER A 215 -2.15 -29.94 -6.35
CA SER A 215 -3.01 -29.01 -5.59
C SER A 215 -4.47 -28.99 -6.08
N GLN A 216 -4.73 -29.38 -7.33
CA GLN A 216 -6.09 -29.52 -7.86
C GLN A 216 -6.84 -30.71 -7.24
N ALA A 217 -6.13 -31.75 -6.79
CA ALA A 217 -6.77 -32.84 -6.04
C ALA A 217 -7.26 -32.39 -4.66
N LEU A 218 -6.53 -31.44 -4.03
CA LEU A 218 -6.87 -30.89 -2.71
C LEU A 218 -8.13 -30.01 -2.73
N GLN A 219 -8.46 -29.39 -3.86
CA GLN A 219 -9.68 -28.58 -4.00
C GLN A 219 -10.97 -29.43 -3.96
N ASN A 220 -10.87 -30.74 -4.21
CA ASN A 220 -12.00 -31.66 -4.17
C ASN A 220 -12.20 -32.32 -2.78
N PHE A 221 -11.34 -32.01 -1.80
CA PHE A 221 -11.50 -32.45 -0.42
C PHE A 221 -12.39 -31.48 0.36
N ASN A 222 -13.70 -31.59 0.15
CA ASN A 222 -14.72 -30.78 0.80
C ASN A 222 -15.77 -31.65 1.51
N ASP A 223 -15.32 -32.63 2.31
CA ASP A 223 -16.21 -33.47 3.11
C ASP A 223 -16.42 -32.81 4.48
N PRO A 224 -17.66 -32.51 4.88
CA PRO A 224 -17.95 -31.78 6.13
C PRO A 224 -17.59 -32.55 7.41
N LYS A 225 -17.23 -33.84 7.33
CA LYS A 225 -16.70 -34.63 8.46
C LYS A 225 -15.18 -34.79 8.43
N ASN A 226 -14.48 -34.15 7.50
CA ASN A 226 -13.01 -34.16 7.36
C ASN A 226 -12.39 -35.55 7.19
N ILE A 227 -13.07 -36.48 6.52
CA ILE A 227 -12.51 -37.82 6.22
C ILE A 227 -12.26 -37.93 4.72
N TYR A 228 -11.00 -38.15 4.34
CA TYR A 228 -10.56 -38.22 2.95
C TYR A 228 -9.81 -39.52 2.68
N THR A 229 -10.09 -40.15 1.54
CA THR A 229 -9.31 -41.31 1.05
C THR A 229 -8.87 -41.01 -0.38
N TYR A 230 -7.56 -41.04 -0.62
CA TYR A 230 -6.96 -40.76 -1.92
C TYR A 230 -6.21 -42.00 -2.41
N CYS A 231 -6.61 -42.54 -3.57
CA CYS A 231 -5.93 -43.66 -4.21
C CYS A 231 -5.26 -43.17 -5.50
N ALA A 232 -3.95 -42.91 -5.43
CA ALA A 232 -3.17 -42.39 -6.55
C ALA A 232 -3.01 -43.36 -7.74
N LEU A 233 -3.36 -44.65 -7.56
CA LEU A 233 -3.08 -45.74 -8.53
C LEU A 233 -4.32 -46.56 -8.90
N CYS A 234 -5.52 -46.09 -8.58
CA CYS A 234 -6.75 -46.82 -8.89
C CYS A 234 -7.15 -46.59 -10.35
N VAL A 235 -7.20 -47.66 -11.16
CA VAL A 235 -7.69 -47.64 -12.54
C VAL A 235 -9.23 -47.57 -12.52
N GLN A 236 -9.82 -46.50 -13.08
CA GLN A 236 -11.28 -46.39 -13.20
C GLN A 236 -11.81 -47.43 -14.19
N PRO A 237 -12.86 -48.21 -13.85
CA PRO A 237 -13.53 -49.06 -14.81
C PRO A 237 -14.30 -48.19 -15.82
N ARG A 238 -14.22 -48.58 -17.11
CA ARG A 238 -14.86 -47.90 -18.24
C ARG A 238 -16.39 -47.86 -18.12
#